data_AF-A0A2C9SSL3-F1
#
_entry.id   AF-A0A2C9SSL3-F1
#
_cell.length_a   1.000
_cell.length_b   1.000
_cell.length_c   1.000
_cell.angle_alpha   90.00
_cell.angle_beta   90.00
_cell.angle_gamma   90.00
#
_symmetry.space_group_name_H-M   'P 1'
#
loop_
_entity.id
_entity.type
_entity.pdbx_description
1 polymer ?
#
loop_
_entity_poly.entity_id
_entity_poly.type
_entity_poly.pdbx_seq_one_letter_code
_entity_poly.pdbx_strand_id
1 'polypeptide(L)'
;MAEPTTVPLPVATAPAGPRRRRAVLSYVATRRELWARIVLVLALAAIAYVVPAVNGFSEAAAGSLSGYTLMLPLLAALVVAGYTRPPQGVSDAETDWIVAILVCGGGFLAVTLFSQRLPTLAALWRVDNLRPALWAAGAAMVVFSVRHVLRMWTVWAYVVLTAPVMTYLLLTAELGGSDEDAAFVAAVFGTVAVYFSARVVNWRWRLLATGLNFGIAAALIPLTGYLTDSLLPRMMIVAGALPLLTIFVVHHGAHVTGTQRFPHLRTQFPHRGGWSYPALIVISLALLFTSLHAPKEPDAPMAHGNWATQLGLRPVAQFDFISRFVGPGATLTRYQLPAGREVSGLAIDVISAPSLARLRDYSSAIWYPSPAPTNYQPISLPAPVSAVSLQSGGASVSRPGQSSDWYLLTWIWEVPTGYQRVTIIMDQGVRPSQPPAPRPLTLRNSLIEPLAWLAREQPDPANSTPAPVLAATNAVAREILSAGAPA
;
A
#
# COMPACT_ATOMS: atom_id res chain seq x y z
N MET A 1 -9.16 75.63 -38.48
CA MET A 1 -8.70 74.23 -38.35
C MET A 1 -7.39 74.26 -37.59
N ALA A 2 -7.44 73.90 -36.31
CA ALA A 2 -6.27 73.74 -35.46
C ALA A 2 -6.44 72.42 -34.70
N GLU A 3 -5.46 71.54 -34.85
CA GLU A 3 -5.37 70.20 -34.27
C GLU A 3 -5.20 70.29 -32.74
N PRO A 4 -5.95 69.53 -31.92
CA PRO A 4 -5.69 69.47 -30.49
C PRO A 4 -4.55 68.48 -30.23
N THR A 5 -3.42 69.01 -29.78
CA THR A 5 -2.24 68.28 -29.32
C THR A 5 -2.60 67.44 -28.08
N THR A 6 -2.64 66.11 -28.22
CA THR A 6 -2.76 65.19 -27.08
C THR A 6 -1.40 65.09 -26.37
N VAL A 7 -1.29 65.69 -25.19
CA VAL A 7 -0.18 65.46 -24.26
C VAL A 7 -0.35 64.06 -23.64
N PRO A 8 0.63 63.14 -23.72
CA PRO A 8 0.55 61.88 -23.01
C PRO A 8 0.75 62.12 -21.52
N LEU A 9 -0.26 61.79 -20.72
CA LEU A 9 -0.14 61.73 -19.26
C LEU A 9 0.91 60.67 -18.88
N PRO A 10 1.85 60.97 -17.97
CA PRO A 10 2.78 59.98 -17.48
C PRO A 10 2.01 58.92 -16.67
N VAL A 11 2.17 57.65 -17.05
CA VAL A 11 1.73 56.51 -16.26
C VAL A 11 2.58 56.48 -14.99
N ALA A 12 2.12 57.20 -13.96
CA ALA A 12 2.68 57.11 -12.63
C ALA A 12 2.41 55.71 -12.08
N THR A 13 3.43 54.87 -12.05
CA THR A 13 3.46 53.62 -11.30
C THR A 13 3.38 53.96 -9.81
N ALA A 14 2.16 54.11 -9.30
CA ALA A 14 1.92 54.41 -7.89
C ALA A 14 2.59 53.32 -7.01
N PRO A 15 3.39 53.72 -5.99
CA PRO A 15 4.01 52.76 -5.10
C PRO A 15 2.94 51.95 -4.36
N ALA A 16 3.09 50.63 -4.35
CA ALA A 16 2.17 49.70 -3.71
C ALA A 16 1.87 50.13 -2.26
N GLY A 17 0.67 50.67 -2.03
CA GLY A 17 0.30 51.28 -0.76
C GLY A 17 0.37 50.31 0.45
N PRO A 18 0.40 50.84 1.68
CA PRO A 18 0.59 50.08 2.92
C PRO A 18 -0.45 48.96 3.14
N ARG A 19 -1.64 49.08 2.55
CA ARG A 19 -2.68 48.03 2.57
C ARG A 19 -2.27 46.77 1.79
N ARG A 20 -1.62 46.93 0.64
CA ARG A 20 -1.16 45.80 -0.19
C ARG A 20 0.00 45.07 0.49
N ARG A 21 0.92 45.82 1.12
CA ARG A 21 2.01 45.24 1.93
C ARG A 21 1.49 44.44 3.14
N ARG A 22 0.51 44.97 3.89
CA ARG A 22 -0.11 44.23 5.01
C ARG A 22 -0.82 42.95 4.57
N ALA A 23 -1.52 42.97 3.43
CA ALA A 23 -2.19 41.79 2.89
C ALA A 23 -1.19 40.67 2.53
N VAL A 24 -0.08 41.01 1.86
CA VAL A 24 0.99 40.06 1.51
C VAL A 24 1.63 39.46 2.77
N LEU A 25 1.95 40.28 3.78
CA LEU A 25 2.53 39.80 5.04
C LEU A 25 1.57 38.86 5.79
N SER A 26 0.27 39.17 5.82
CA SER A 26 -0.73 38.29 6.44
C SER A 26 -0.87 36.95 5.70
N TYR A 27 -0.81 36.94 4.36
CA TYR A 27 -0.87 35.72 3.57
C TYR A 27 0.35 34.82 3.79
N VAL A 28 1.56 35.40 3.83
CA VAL A 28 2.80 34.66 4.12
C VAL A 28 2.76 34.05 5.52
N ALA A 29 2.26 34.78 6.51
CA ALA A 29 2.11 34.28 7.88
C ALA A 29 1.14 33.09 7.95
N THR A 30 -0.04 33.18 7.36
CA THR A 30 -1.03 32.08 7.32
C THR A 30 -0.50 30.86 6.57
N ARG A 31 0.25 31.07 5.49
CA ARG A 31 0.85 29.97 4.71
C ARG A 31 1.96 29.27 5.48
N ARG A 32 2.80 30.03 6.20
CA ARG A 32 3.83 29.47 7.09
C ARG A 32 3.19 28.68 8.23
N GLU A 33 2.11 29.20 8.81
CA GLU A 33 1.37 28.51 9.86
C GLU A 33 0.74 27.19 9.37
N LEU A 34 0.12 27.20 8.18
CA LEU A 34 -0.40 25.98 7.55
C LEU A 34 0.70 24.93 7.38
N TRP A 35 1.84 25.30 6.78
CA TRP A 35 2.95 24.37 6.58
C TRP A 35 3.54 23.89 7.90
N ALA A 36 3.69 24.74 8.91
CA ALA A 36 4.16 24.32 10.23
C ALA A 36 3.23 23.26 10.85
N ARG A 37 1.91 23.45 10.72
CA ARG A 37 0.91 22.48 11.19
C ARG A 37 0.93 21.18 10.37
N ILE A 38 1.13 21.24 9.05
CA ILE A 38 1.28 20.05 8.19
C ILE A 38 2.52 19.27 8.60
N VAL A 39 3.67 19.95 8.71
CA VAL A 39 4.94 19.35 9.12
C VAL A 39 4.82 18.73 10.52
N LEU A 40 4.13 19.39 11.45
CA LEU A 40 3.85 18.84 12.76
C LEU A 40 3.06 17.53 12.68
N VAL A 41 1.96 17.49 11.93
CA VAL A 41 1.15 16.25 11.78
C VAL A 41 1.96 15.13 11.13
N LEU A 42 2.73 15.45 10.09
CA LEU A 42 3.63 14.48 9.44
C LEU A 42 4.71 13.98 10.40
N ALA A 43 5.30 14.86 11.21
CA ALA A 43 6.31 14.50 12.20
C ALA A 43 5.70 13.61 13.29
N LEU A 44 4.50 13.92 13.78
CA LEU A 44 3.78 13.08 14.76
C LEU A 44 3.47 11.69 14.20
N ALA A 45 3.08 11.60 12.93
CA ALA A 45 2.85 10.33 12.26
C ALA A 45 4.15 9.56 12.02
N ALA A 46 5.21 10.24 11.60
CA ALA A 46 6.54 9.66 11.41
C ALA A 46 7.10 9.13 12.74
N ILE A 47 6.96 9.86 13.86
CA ILE A 47 7.36 9.39 15.19
C ILE A 47 6.58 8.12 15.56
N ALA A 48 5.26 8.13 15.40
CA ALA A 48 4.40 7.00 15.77
C ALA A 48 4.70 5.72 14.96
N TYR A 49 5.14 5.86 13.71
CA TYR A 49 5.30 4.76 12.75
C TYR A 49 6.68 4.70 12.10
N VAL A 50 7.72 5.17 12.80
CA VAL A 50 9.10 5.18 12.26
C VAL A 50 9.60 3.76 11.94
N VAL A 51 9.25 2.78 12.79
CA VAL A 51 9.69 1.38 12.62
C VAL A 51 9.10 0.77 11.33
N PRO A 52 7.76 0.80 11.11
CA PRO A 52 7.19 0.41 9.81
C PRO A 52 7.77 1.18 8.63
N ALA A 53 8.06 2.48 8.77
CA ALA A 53 8.64 3.27 7.68
C ALA A 53 10.07 2.82 7.32
N VAL A 54 10.90 2.52 8.32
CA VAL A 54 12.27 2.01 8.11
C VAL A 54 12.23 0.60 7.50
N ASN A 55 11.34 -0.27 7.98
CA ASN A 55 11.16 -1.60 7.40
C ASN A 55 10.68 -1.50 5.94
N GLY A 56 9.70 -0.64 5.65
CA GLY A 56 9.23 -0.39 4.30
C GLY A 56 10.31 0.18 3.38
N PHE A 57 11.21 1.03 3.90
CA PHE A 57 12.37 1.51 3.15
C PHE A 57 13.34 0.36 2.84
N SER A 58 13.65 -0.49 3.82
CA SER A 58 14.51 -1.66 3.62
C SER A 58 13.93 -2.65 2.59
N GLU A 59 12.61 -2.91 2.66
CA GLU A 59 11.90 -3.78 1.71
C GLU A 59 11.91 -3.19 0.29
N ALA A 60 11.67 -1.87 0.18
CA ALA A 60 11.69 -1.19 -1.10
C ALA A 60 13.10 -1.15 -1.71
N ALA A 61 14.13 -0.96 -0.88
CA ALA A 61 15.53 -1.06 -1.31
C ALA A 61 15.90 -2.47 -1.78
N ALA A 62 15.29 -3.51 -1.19
CA ALA A 62 15.40 -4.91 -1.61
C ALA A 62 14.51 -5.26 -2.84
N GLY A 63 13.82 -4.27 -3.42
CA GLY A 63 13.06 -4.42 -4.66
C GLY A 63 11.58 -4.76 -4.50
N SER A 64 10.98 -4.52 -3.32
CA SER A 64 9.53 -4.61 -3.14
C SER A 64 8.79 -3.63 -4.06
N LEU A 65 7.71 -4.10 -4.67
CA LEU A 65 6.79 -3.29 -5.46
C LEU A 65 6.04 -2.29 -4.58
N SER A 66 5.88 -2.56 -3.29
CA SER A 66 5.16 -1.69 -2.35
C SER A 66 5.92 -0.41 -1.98
N GLY A 67 7.12 -0.17 -2.50
CA GLY A 67 7.96 1.00 -2.17
C GLY A 67 7.30 2.36 -2.45
N TYR A 68 6.27 2.43 -3.30
CA TYR A 68 5.52 3.66 -3.53
C TYR A 68 4.83 4.21 -2.26
N THR A 69 4.53 3.35 -1.27
CA THR A 69 3.88 3.77 -0.02
C THR A 69 4.74 4.76 0.77
N LEU A 70 6.07 4.74 0.59
CA LEU A 70 6.99 5.74 1.16
C LEU A 70 6.71 7.15 0.65
N MET A 71 6.18 7.28 -0.58
CA MET A 71 5.82 8.57 -1.19
C MET A 71 4.42 9.03 -0.75
N LEU A 72 3.60 8.14 -0.20
CA LEU A 72 2.20 8.44 0.11
C LEU A 72 2.03 9.59 1.13
N PRO A 73 2.81 9.69 2.24
CA PRO A 73 2.71 10.83 3.15
C PRO A 73 3.05 12.16 2.48
N LEU A 74 4.07 12.18 1.61
CA LEU A 74 4.44 13.35 0.82
C LEU A 74 3.30 13.74 -0.14
N LEU A 75 2.77 12.77 -0.88
CA LEU A 75 1.68 12.99 -1.83
C LEU A 75 0.40 13.48 -1.12
N ALA A 76 0.05 12.91 0.03
CA ALA A 76 -1.08 13.38 0.84
C ALA A 76 -0.87 14.83 1.31
N ALA A 77 0.32 15.17 1.81
CA ALA A 77 0.66 16.54 2.22
C ALA A 77 0.59 17.52 1.04
N LEU A 78 1.00 17.09 -0.15
CA LEU A 78 0.88 17.86 -1.38
C LEU A 78 -0.58 18.10 -1.77
N VAL A 79 -1.46 17.11 -1.63
CA VAL A 79 -2.91 17.32 -1.83
C VAL A 79 -3.48 18.29 -0.80
N VAL A 80 -3.06 18.18 0.47
CA VAL A 80 -3.44 19.10 1.56
C VAL A 80 -3.00 20.53 1.24
N ALA A 81 -1.85 20.74 0.59
CA ALA A 81 -1.40 22.07 0.19
C ALA A 81 -2.39 22.80 -0.74
N GLY A 82 -3.28 22.08 -1.43
CA GLY A 82 -4.39 22.65 -2.20
C GLY A 82 -5.51 23.28 -1.36
N TYR A 83 -5.54 23.03 -0.04
CA TYR A 83 -6.58 23.47 0.91
C TYR A 83 -6.12 24.62 1.79
N THR A 84 -5.76 25.74 1.18
CA THR A 84 -5.18 26.92 1.84
C THR A 84 -6.14 27.77 2.66
N ARG A 85 -7.46 27.57 2.56
CA ARG A 85 -8.46 28.40 3.26
C ARG A 85 -8.68 27.92 4.70
N PRO A 86 -8.57 28.75 5.73
CA PRO A 86 -8.93 28.35 7.09
C PRO A 86 -10.39 27.86 7.20
N PRO A 87 -10.75 27.07 8.22
CA PRO A 87 -12.15 26.74 8.49
C PRO A 87 -12.98 28.01 8.74
N GLN A 88 -14.27 27.98 8.40
CA GLN A 88 -15.22 29.04 8.73
C GLN A 88 -16.06 28.62 9.96
N GLY A 89 -16.43 29.59 10.80
CA GLY A 89 -17.25 29.39 12.00
C GLY A 89 -16.44 29.21 13.30
N VAL A 90 -17.16 28.98 14.41
CA VAL A 90 -16.58 28.76 15.74
C VAL A 90 -15.94 27.36 15.78
N SER A 91 -14.68 27.29 16.23
CA SER A 91 -14.00 26.03 16.52
C SER A 91 -14.07 25.79 18.01
N ASP A 92 -14.52 24.59 18.40
CA ASP A 92 -14.47 24.11 19.76
C ASP A 92 -13.41 23.01 19.86
N ALA A 93 -12.42 23.22 20.74
CA ALA A 93 -11.32 22.30 20.93
C ALA A 93 -11.76 21.01 21.60
N GLU A 94 -12.79 21.04 22.45
CA GLU A 94 -13.33 19.85 23.12
C GLU A 94 -14.01 18.93 22.10
N THR A 95 -14.92 19.48 21.29
CA THR A 95 -15.54 18.76 20.18
C THR A 95 -14.50 18.19 19.21
N ASP A 96 -13.44 18.94 18.88
CA ASP A 96 -12.38 18.46 17.98
C ASP A 96 -11.66 17.23 18.55
N TRP A 97 -11.40 17.20 19.86
CA TRP A 97 -10.80 16.05 20.55
C TRP A 97 -11.74 14.85 20.61
N ILE A 98 -13.01 15.06 20.96
CA ILE A 98 -14.02 13.98 21.03
C ILE A 98 -14.12 13.28 19.67
N VAL A 99 -14.26 14.04 18.59
CA VAL A 99 -14.38 13.48 17.24
C VAL A 99 -13.07 12.82 16.81
N ALA A 100 -11.90 13.40 17.12
CA ALA A 100 -10.61 12.77 16.83
C ALA A 100 -10.47 11.41 17.52
N ILE A 101 -10.87 11.30 18.79
CA ILE A 101 -10.84 10.04 19.55
C ILE A 101 -11.82 9.03 18.94
N LEU A 102 -13.04 9.44 18.58
CA LEU A 102 -14.02 8.54 17.98
C LEU A 102 -13.56 8.02 16.60
N VAL A 103 -13.02 8.90 15.76
CA VAL A 103 -12.55 8.54 14.41
C VAL A 103 -11.29 7.67 14.48
N CYS A 104 -10.30 8.06 15.28
CA CYS A 104 -9.10 7.24 15.43
C CYS A 104 -9.40 5.95 16.15
N GLY A 105 -10.05 5.99 17.32
CA GLY A 105 -10.39 4.81 18.11
C GLY A 105 -11.25 3.84 17.32
N GLY A 106 -12.33 4.32 16.68
CA GLY A 106 -13.18 3.51 15.81
C GLY A 106 -12.43 2.96 14.58
N GLY A 107 -11.58 3.78 13.95
CA GLY A 107 -10.76 3.35 12.82
C GLY A 107 -9.72 2.28 13.18
N PHE A 108 -8.99 2.47 14.28
CA PHE A 108 -8.04 1.49 14.81
C PHE A 108 -8.73 0.19 15.21
N LEU A 109 -9.89 0.29 15.85
CA LEU A 109 -10.71 -0.86 16.21
C LEU A 109 -11.17 -1.60 14.95
N ALA A 110 -11.66 -0.89 13.93
CA ALA A 110 -12.08 -1.49 12.67
C ALA A 110 -10.93 -2.19 11.95
N VAL A 111 -9.75 -1.57 11.87
CA VAL A 111 -8.54 -2.19 11.31
C VAL A 111 -8.17 -3.45 12.10
N THR A 112 -8.18 -3.38 13.43
CA THR A 112 -7.85 -4.52 14.30
C THR A 112 -8.82 -5.67 14.11
N LEU A 113 -10.13 -5.39 14.13
CA LEU A 113 -11.18 -6.39 13.94
C LEU A 113 -11.10 -7.01 12.55
N PHE A 114 -10.80 -6.22 11.52
CA PHE A 114 -10.60 -6.72 10.16
C PHE A 114 -9.39 -7.65 10.08
N SER A 115 -8.25 -7.26 10.67
CA SER A 115 -7.03 -8.08 10.71
C SER A 115 -7.21 -9.37 11.52
N GLN A 116 -8.10 -9.38 12.51
CA GLN A 116 -8.42 -10.59 13.28
C GLN A 116 -9.41 -11.52 12.53
N ARG A 117 -10.40 -10.95 11.84
CA ARG A 117 -11.41 -11.73 11.09
C ARG A 117 -10.86 -12.30 9.78
N LEU A 118 -10.06 -11.53 9.04
CA LEU A 118 -9.49 -11.92 7.75
C LEU A 118 -7.99 -11.61 7.70
N PRO A 119 -7.17 -12.25 8.56
CA PRO A 119 -5.73 -11.99 8.64
C PRO A 119 -5.01 -12.11 7.31
N THR A 120 -5.38 -13.08 6.48
CA THR A 120 -4.73 -13.27 5.16
C THR A 120 -5.04 -12.15 4.20
N LEU A 121 -6.30 -11.73 4.13
CA LEU A 121 -6.69 -10.60 3.28
C LEU A 121 -6.10 -9.28 3.81
N ALA A 122 -6.11 -9.08 5.12
CA ALA A 122 -5.56 -7.89 5.76
C ALA A 122 -4.05 -7.74 5.53
N ALA A 123 -3.31 -8.84 5.64
CA ALA A 123 -1.89 -8.88 5.34
C ALA A 123 -1.63 -8.62 3.85
N LEU A 124 -2.41 -9.26 2.97
CA LEU A 124 -2.28 -9.09 1.51
C LEU A 124 -2.60 -7.66 1.06
N TRP A 125 -3.59 -7.00 1.64
CA TRP A 125 -3.90 -5.60 1.36
C TRP A 125 -2.96 -4.62 2.06
N ARG A 126 -2.14 -5.11 3.02
CA ARG A 126 -1.36 -4.30 3.95
C ARG A 126 -2.22 -3.24 4.64
N VAL A 127 -3.37 -3.66 5.20
CA VAL A 127 -4.34 -2.74 5.87
C VAL A 127 -3.69 -1.93 6.99
N ASP A 128 -2.60 -2.43 7.58
CA ASP A 128 -1.83 -1.70 8.58
C ASP A 128 -1.23 -0.39 8.06
N ASN A 129 -1.06 -0.23 6.74
CA ASN A 129 -0.68 1.05 6.12
C ASN A 129 -1.73 2.16 6.30
N LEU A 130 -2.97 1.82 6.67
CA LEU A 130 -3.99 2.81 7.03
C LEU A 130 -3.79 3.39 8.43
N ARG A 131 -3.06 2.70 9.32
CA ARG A 131 -2.85 3.17 10.71
C ARG A 131 -2.15 4.54 10.78
N PRO A 132 -1.04 4.80 10.05
CA PRO A 132 -0.45 6.13 9.97
C PRO A 132 -1.42 7.19 9.46
N ALA A 133 -2.25 6.85 8.47
CA ALA A 133 -3.23 7.76 7.90
C ALA A 133 -4.36 8.10 8.89
N LEU A 134 -4.88 7.11 9.63
CA LEU A 134 -5.88 7.29 10.67
C LEU A 134 -5.34 8.18 11.80
N TRP A 135 -4.10 7.94 12.24
CA TRP A 135 -3.45 8.78 13.24
C TRP A 135 -3.22 10.21 12.72
N ALA A 136 -2.73 10.37 11.50
CA ALA A 136 -2.57 11.67 10.87
C ALA A 136 -3.90 12.41 10.73
N ALA A 137 -5.00 11.71 10.46
CA ALA A 137 -6.35 12.28 10.43
C ALA A 137 -6.78 12.81 11.80
N GLY A 138 -6.61 12.03 12.88
CA GLY A 138 -6.93 12.50 14.23
C GLY A 138 -6.06 13.66 14.69
N ALA A 139 -4.75 13.57 14.48
CA ALA A 139 -3.83 14.67 14.77
C ALA A 139 -4.20 15.92 13.96
N ALA A 140 -4.57 15.76 12.69
CA ALA A 140 -5.05 16.87 11.86
C ALA A 140 -6.40 17.43 12.37
N MET A 141 -7.32 16.62 12.91
CA MET A 141 -8.57 17.12 13.49
C MET A 141 -8.28 18.00 14.71
N VAL A 142 -7.38 17.56 15.57
CA VAL A 142 -6.95 18.35 16.73
C VAL A 142 -6.20 19.61 16.29
N VAL A 143 -5.31 19.54 15.30
CA VAL A 143 -4.49 20.70 14.88
C VAL A 143 -5.27 21.69 14.01
N PHE A 144 -6.07 21.23 13.05
CA PHE A 144 -6.75 22.06 12.04
C PHE A 144 -8.25 22.25 12.25
N SER A 145 -8.85 21.50 13.17
CA SER A 145 -10.29 21.35 13.43
C SER A 145 -10.94 20.33 12.51
N VAL A 146 -11.87 19.57 13.08
CA VAL A 146 -12.68 18.56 12.41
C VAL A 146 -13.30 19.12 11.14
N ARG A 147 -13.84 20.33 11.18
CA ARG A 147 -14.51 20.94 10.01
C ARG A 147 -13.54 21.12 8.84
N HIS A 148 -12.30 21.49 9.12
CA HIS A 148 -11.28 21.64 8.08
C HIS A 148 -10.89 20.28 7.48
N VAL A 149 -10.71 19.28 8.35
CA VAL A 149 -10.36 17.91 7.97
C VAL A 149 -11.46 17.24 7.14
N LEU A 150 -12.73 17.40 7.52
CA LEU A 150 -13.87 16.89 6.75
C LEU A 150 -13.97 17.54 5.37
N ARG A 151 -13.64 18.82 5.25
CA ARG A 151 -13.56 19.49 3.94
C ARG A 151 -12.46 18.93 3.06
N MET A 152 -11.42 18.34 3.66
CA MET A 152 -10.34 17.63 2.98
C MET A 152 -10.72 16.19 2.59
N TRP A 153 -12.01 15.85 2.48
CA TRP A 153 -12.46 14.49 2.17
C TRP A 153 -11.73 13.82 0.99
N THR A 154 -11.31 14.58 -0.03
CA THR A 154 -10.56 14.01 -1.16
C THR A 154 -9.15 13.56 -0.81
N VAL A 155 -8.50 14.17 0.20
CA VAL A 155 -7.22 13.70 0.73
C VAL A 155 -7.44 12.33 1.34
N TRP A 156 -8.47 12.19 2.16
CA TRP A 156 -8.78 10.93 2.83
C TRP A 156 -9.24 9.85 1.85
N ALA A 157 -10.05 10.19 0.85
CA ALA A 157 -10.41 9.28 -0.23
C ALA A 157 -9.18 8.82 -1.03
N TYR A 158 -8.27 9.76 -1.36
CA TYR A 158 -7.01 9.42 -2.02
C TYR A 158 -6.17 8.45 -1.18
N VAL A 159 -5.99 8.74 0.11
CA VAL A 159 -5.21 7.88 1.02
C VAL A 159 -5.87 6.52 1.23
N VAL A 160 -7.19 6.45 1.43
CA VAL A 160 -7.91 5.17 1.59
C VAL A 160 -7.82 4.30 0.34
N LEU A 161 -7.80 4.90 -0.86
CA LEU A 161 -7.67 4.17 -2.12
C LEU A 161 -6.24 3.72 -2.43
N THR A 162 -5.23 4.41 -1.91
CA THR A 162 -3.81 4.21 -2.27
C THR A 162 -2.95 3.62 -1.16
N ALA A 163 -3.36 3.70 0.11
CA ALA A 163 -2.64 3.09 1.23
C ALA A 163 -2.71 1.56 1.23
N PRO A 164 -3.87 0.92 0.95
CA PRO A 164 -3.90 -0.51 0.71
C PRO A 164 -3.14 -0.84 -0.57
N VAL A 165 -2.14 -1.70 -0.45
CA VAL A 165 -1.15 -1.97 -1.51
C VAL A 165 -1.74 -2.82 -2.64
N MET A 166 -2.82 -3.55 -2.38
CA MET A 166 -3.43 -4.45 -3.35
C MET A 166 -3.85 -3.76 -4.66
N THR A 167 -4.45 -2.56 -4.59
CA THR A 167 -4.88 -1.84 -5.81
C THR A 167 -3.69 -1.56 -6.71
N TYR A 168 -2.57 -1.15 -6.10
CA TYR A 168 -1.33 -0.89 -6.81
C TYR A 168 -0.76 -2.18 -7.43
N LEU A 169 -0.62 -3.24 -6.63
CA LEU A 169 -0.06 -4.53 -7.08
C LEU A 169 -0.85 -5.13 -8.25
N LEU A 170 -2.19 -5.10 -8.19
CA LEU A 170 -3.03 -5.60 -9.27
C LEU A 170 -2.88 -4.77 -10.55
N LEU A 171 -2.89 -3.44 -10.45
CA LEU A 171 -2.69 -2.58 -11.63
C LEU A 171 -1.32 -2.81 -12.26
N THR A 172 -0.28 -2.98 -11.45
CA THR A 172 1.07 -3.31 -11.94
C THR A 172 1.11 -4.68 -12.62
N ALA A 173 0.41 -5.68 -12.06
CA ALA A 173 0.35 -7.00 -12.66
C ALA A 173 -0.44 -7.05 -13.98
N GLU A 174 -1.52 -6.26 -14.10
CA GLU A 174 -2.28 -6.14 -15.34
C GLU A 174 -1.47 -5.51 -16.49
N LEU A 175 -0.51 -4.64 -16.15
CA LEU A 175 0.41 -4.04 -17.12
C LEU A 175 1.58 -4.96 -17.51
N GLY A 176 1.87 -5.98 -16.70
CA GLY A 176 2.92 -6.96 -16.99
C GLY A 176 3.86 -7.26 -15.82
N GLY A 177 3.82 -6.49 -14.74
CA GLY A 177 4.60 -6.76 -13.52
C GLY A 177 6.05 -6.29 -13.55
N SER A 178 6.47 -5.58 -14.60
CA SER A 178 7.83 -5.07 -14.70
C SER A 178 8.05 -3.85 -13.80
N ASP A 179 9.32 -3.48 -13.62
CA ASP A 179 9.71 -2.30 -12.83
C ASP A 179 9.24 -0.99 -13.48
N GLU A 180 9.12 -1.00 -14.81
CA GLU A 180 8.59 0.10 -15.61
C GLU A 180 7.07 0.24 -15.38
N ASP A 181 6.34 -0.87 -15.37
CA ASP A 181 4.91 -0.90 -15.05
C ASP A 181 4.65 -0.42 -13.63
N ALA A 182 5.47 -0.87 -12.68
CA ALA A 182 5.42 -0.46 -11.29
C ALA A 182 5.65 1.06 -11.14
N ALA A 183 6.70 1.59 -11.79
CA ALA A 183 6.97 3.03 -11.81
C ALA A 183 5.85 3.83 -12.50
N PHE A 184 5.25 3.29 -13.56
CA PHE A 184 4.13 3.90 -14.27
C PHE A 184 2.89 4.04 -13.39
N VAL A 185 2.47 2.97 -12.70
CA VAL A 185 1.32 3.04 -11.78
C VAL A 185 1.59 4.04 -10.63
N ALA A 186 2.83 4.08 -10.11
CA ALA A 186 3.21 5.05 -9.09
C ALA A 186 3.14 6.49 -9.61
N ALA A 187 3.58 6.73 -10.85
CA ALA A 187 3.48 8.02 -11.53
C ALA A 187 2.02 8.46 -11.73
N VAL A 188 1.10 7.53 -12.00
CA VAL A 188 -0.35 7.81 -12.05
C VAL A 188 -0.85 8.31 -10.70
N PHE A 189 -0.48 7.66 -9.60
CA PHE A 189 -0.86 8.11 -8.26
C PHE A 189 -0.30 9.49 -7.91
N GLY A 190 0.95 9.77 -8.29
CA GLY A 190 1.56 11.10 -8.15
C GLY A 190 0.84 12.16 -8.98
N THR A 191 0.48 11.83 -10.23
CA THR A 191 -0.26 12.71 -11.15
C THR A 191 -1.65 13.06 -10.61
N VAL A 192 -2.37 12.08 -10.05
CA VAL A 192 -3.67 12.31 -9.39
C VAL A 192 -3.52 13.26 -8.20
N ALA A 193 -2.42 13.16 -7.44
CA ALA A 193 -2.13 14.10 -6.37
C ALA A 193 -1.88 15.53 -6.90
N VAL A 194 -1.15 15.69 -8.03
CA VAL A 194 -0.98 17.00 -8.70
C VAL A 194 -2.34 17.60 -9.06
N TYR A 195 -3.22 16.81 -9.66
CA TYR A 195 -4.57 17.24 -9.99
C TYR A 195 -5.30 17.75 -8.74
N PHE A 196 -5.29 17.02 -7.63
CA PHE A 196 -5.98 17.46 -6.43
C PHE A 196 -5.31 18.63 -5.69
N SER A 197 -4.00 18.78 -5.80
CA SER A 197 -3.25 19.90 -5.20
C SER A 197 -3.41 21.22 -5.97
N ALA A 198 -3.53 21.15 -7.29
CA ALA A 198 -3.64 22.31 -8.18
C ALA A 198 -5.03 23.01 -8.16
N ARG A 199 -5.81 22.88 -7.08
CA ARG A 199 -7.12 23.54 -6.91
C ARG A 199 -7.04 25.06 -6.77
N VAL A 200 -5.83 25.58 -6.52
CA VAL A 200 -5.57 27.01 -6.39
C VAL A 200 -5.70 27.75 -7.73
N VAL A 201 -5.59 27.04 -8.86
CA VAL A 201 -5.76 27.58 -10.23
C VAL A 201 -7.10 27.15 -10.85
N ASN A 202 -7.44 27.70 -12.02
CA ASN A 202 -8.62 27.29 -12.76
C ASN A 202 -8.48 25.84 -13.30
N TRP A 203 -9.60 25.24 -13.72
CA TRP A 203 -9.62 23.84 -14.14
C TRP A 203 -8.74 23.56 -15.38
N ARG A 204 -8.59 24.53 -16.30
CA ARG A 204 -7.78 24.39 -17.51
C ARG A 204 -6.29 24.26 -17.17
N TRP A 205 -5.77 25.17 -16.34
CA TRP A 205 -4.38 25.13 -15.87
C TRP A 205 -4.10 23.90 -15.02
N ARG A 206 -5.08 23.48 -14.21
CA ARG A 206 -5.01 22.24 -13.43
C ARG A 206 -4.88 21.01 -14.33
N LEU A 207 -5.71 20.89 -15.37
CA LEU A 207 -5.59 19.79 -16.34
C LEU A 207 -4.29 19.84 -17.12
N LEU A 208 -3.85 21.03 -17.54
CA LEU A 208 -2.57 21.20 -18.24
C LEU A 208 -1.40 20.74 -17.36
N ALA A 209 -1.32 21.18 -16.11
CA ALA A 209 -0.26 20.77 -15.19
C ALA A 209 -0.28 19.26 -14.93
N THR A 210 -1.48 18.68 -14.80
CA THR A 210 -1.66 17.23 -14.62
C THR A 210 -1.20 16.47 -15.86
N GLY A 211 -1.59 16.91 -17.06
CA GLY A 211 -1.21 16.29 -18.33
C GLY A 211 0.28 16.41 -18.62
N LEU A 212 0.90 17.56 -18.31
CA LEU A 212 2.35 17.76 -18.42
C LEU A 212 3.10 16.88 -17.42
N ASN A 213 2.65 16.82 -16.16
CA ASN A 213 3.26 15.92 -15.16
C ASN A 213 3.20 14.46 -15.63
N PHE A 214 2.04 14.02 -16.12
CA PHE A 214 1.88 12.66 -16.64
C PHE A 214 2.78 12.39 -17.84
N GLY A 215 2.80 13.28 -18.83
CA GLY A 215 3.63 13.14 -20.02
C GLY A 215 5.13 13.11 -19.71
N ILE A 216 5.59 14.00 -18.81
CA ILE A 216 6.98 14.01 -18.35
C ILE A 216 7.30 12.73 -17.56
N ALA A 217 6.41 12.30 -16.66
CA ALA A 217 6.62 11.08 -15.88
C ALA A 217 6.74 9.86 -16.80
N ALA A 218 5.83 9.71 -17.77
CA ALA A 218 5.85 8.63 -18.75
C ALA A 218 7.14 8.63 -19.58
N ALA A 219 7.63 9.81 -19.99
CA ALA A 219 8.89 9.94 -20.72
C ALA A 219 10.12 9.66 -19.84
N LEU A 220 10.05 9.97 -18.53
CA LEU A 220 11.14 9.74 -17.59
C LEU A 220 11.30 8.27 -17.19
N ILE A 221 10.25 7.45 -17.20
CA ILE A 221 10.34 6.04 -16.81
C ILE A 221 11.45 5.29 -17.56
N PRO A 222 11.48 5.25 -18.91
CA PRO A 222 12.56 4.57 -19.62
C PRO A 222 13.92 5.24 -19.39
N LEU A 223 13.96 6.57 -19.24
CA LEU A 223 15.20 7.29 -18.96
C LEU A 223 15.80 6.91 -17.59
N THR A 224 14.97 6.84 -16.56
CA THR A 224 15.38 6.38 -15.23
C THR A 224 15.78 4.90 -15.26
N GLY A 225 15.23 4.13 -16.21
CA GLY A 225 15.67 2.81 -16.61
C GLY A 225 17.18 2.72 -16.84
N TYR A 226 17.72 3.66 -17.62
CA TYR A 226 19.15 3.73 -17.94
C TYR A 226 20.03 4.27 -16.80
N LEU A 227 19.45 5.05 -15.89
CA LEU A 227 20.20 5.72 -14.82
C LEU A 227 20.37 4.85 -13.57
N THR A 228 19.42 3.94 -13.31
CA THR A 228 19.43 3.11 -12.11
C THR A 228 18.65 1.82 -12.32
N ASP A 229 19.23 0.70 -11.91
CA ASP A 229 18.57 -0.61 -11.91
C ASP A 229 17.62 -0.80 -10.71
N SER A 230 17.65 0.11 -9.74
CA SER A 230 16.79 0.02 -8.55
C SER A 230 15.43 0.66 -8.80
N LEU A 231 14.37 -0.06 -8.44
CA LEU A 231 12.98 0.39 -8.56
C LEU A 231 12.66 1.59 -7.67
N LEU A 232 13.21 1.63 -6.45
CA LEU A 232 12.90 2.65 -5.45
C LEU A 232 13.27 4.08 -5.91
N PRO A 233 14.49 4.37 -6.38
CA PRO A 233 14.83 5.67 -6.95
C PRO A 233 13.93 6.08 -8.12
N ARG A 234 13.55 5.14 -9.00
CA ARG A 234 12.63 5.42 -10.12
C ARG A 234 11.29 5.93 -9.57
N MET A 235 10.70 5.22 -8.61
CA MET A 235 9.46 5.64 -7.95
C MET A 235 9.60 6.99 -7.24
N MET A 236 10.71 7.23 -6.52
CA MET A 236 10.96 8.52 -5.86
C MET A 236 10.98 9.69 -6.85
N ILE A 237 11.56 9.49 -8.04
CA ILE A 237 11.60 10.52 -9.09
C ILE A 237 10.19 10.76 -9.66
N VAL A 238 9.54 9.72 -10.18
CA VAL A 238 8.29 9.88 -10.97
C VAL A 238 7.06 10.11 -10.10
N ALA A 239 7.01 9.56 -8.90
CA ALA A 239 5.88 9.66 -7.99
C ALA A 239 6.13 10.61 -6.80
N GLY A 240 7.38 11.01 -6.53
CA GLY A 240 7.72 11.94 -5.44
C GLY A 240 8.17 13.31 -5.95
N ALA A 241 9.39 13.37 -6.50
CA ALA A 241 10.08 14.59 -6.87
C ALA A 241 9.37 15.37 -7.99
N LEU A 242 8.92 14.68 -9.05
CA LEU A 242 8.26 15.32 -10.18
C LEU A 242 6.88 15.93 -9.80
N PRO A 243 5.98 15.20 -9.10
CA PRO A 243 4.75 15.79 -8.57
C PRO A 243 5.00 16.98 -7.65
N LEU A 244 5.97 16.88 -6.74
CA LEU A 244 6.39 17.95 -5.84
C LEU A 244 6.80 19.20 -6.62
N LEU A 245 7.68 19.04 -7.61
CA LEU A 245 8.16 20.14 -8.47
C LEU A 245 7.02 20.77 -9.25
N THR A 246 6.15 19.97 -9.85
CA THR A 246 5.00 20.46 -10.63
C THR A 246 4.06 21.28 -9.75
N ILE A 247 3.74 20.78 -8.56
CA ILE A 247 2.89 21.50 -7.60
C ILE A 247 3.55 22.79 -7.16
N PHE A 248 4.86 22.78 -6.88
CA PHE A 248 5.61 23.98 -6.55
C PHE A 248 5.52 25.03 -7.67
N VAL A 249 5.75 24.64 -8.93
CA VAL A 249 5.66 25.53 -10.10
C VAL A 249 4.24 26.09 -10.26
N VAL A 250 3.21 25.25 -10.16
CA VAL A 250 1.80 25.69 -10.27
C VAL A 250 1.45 26.69 -9.15
N HIS A 251 1.82 26.39 -7.90
CA HIS A 251 1.54 27.27 -6.78
C HIS A 251 2.31 28.59 -6.85
N HIS A 252 3.57 28.54 -7.29
CA HIS A 252 4.39 29.73 -7.50
C HIS A 252 3.83 30.59 -8.65
N GLY A 253 3.51 29.99 -9.79
CA GLY A 253 2.91 30.69 -10.93
C GLY A 253 1.56 31.31 -10.59
N ALA A 254 0.71 30.61 -9.84
CA ALA A 254 -0.57 31.15 -9.36
C ALA A 254 -0.36 32.40 -8.47
N HIS A 255 0.65 32.36 -7.60
CA HIS A 255 1.00 33.49 -6.72
C HIS A 255 1.50 34.70 -7.52
N VAL A 256 2.43 34.50 -8.47
CA VAL A 256 3.01 35.58 -9.29
C VAL A 256 1.95 36.22 -10.19
N THR A 257 1.07 35.43 -10.79
CA THR A 257 0.03 35.92 -11.70
C THR A 257 -1.16 36.55 -10.97
N GLY A 258 -1.22 36.47 -9.63
CA GLY A 258 -2.35 36.96 -8.85
C GLY A 258 -3.67 36.24 -9.15
N THR A 259 -3.63 35.11 -9.85
CA THR A 259 -4.81 34.31 -10.25
C THR A 259 -5.37 33.47 -9.10
N GLN A 260 -4.76 33.55 -7.92
CA GLN A 260 -5.22 32.84 -6.75
C GLN A 260 -6.63 33.32 -6.36
N ARG A 261 -7.56 32.37 -6.22
CA ARG A 261 -8.94 32.62 -5.80
C ARG A 261 -9.01 32.88 -4.29
N PHE A 262 -8.39 33.95 -3.79
CA PHE A 262 -8.47 34.35 -2.38
C PHE A 262 -9.11 35.73 -2.25
N PRO A 263 -10.42 35.81 -1.95
CA PRO A 263 -11.00 37.04 -1.41
C PRO A 263 -10.42 37.29 -0.01
N HIS A 264 -10.39 38.57 0.39
CA HIS A 264 -9.81 39.16 1.61
C HIS A 264 -10.34 38.66 2.97
N LEU A 265 -10.57 37.35 3.15
CA LEU A 265 -11.11 36.80 4.38
C LEU A 265 -10.03 36.70 5.47
N ARG A 266 -10.22 37.49 6.54
CA ARG A 266 -9.40 37.54 7.76
C ARG A 266 -9.63 36.34 8.69
N THR A 267 -9.85 35.14 8.18
CA THR A 267 -9.96 33.97 9.06
C THR A 267 -8.56 33.47 9.42
N GLN A 268 -8.35 33.11 10.68
CA GLN A 268 -7.12 32.50 11.18
C GLN A 268 -7.39 31.03 11.52
N PHE A 269 -6.35 30.21 11.58
CA PHE A 269 -6.50 28.85 12.09
C PHE A 269 -6.82 28.88 13.59
N PRO A 270 -7.53 27.86 14.12
CA PRO A 270 -7.90 27.83 15.52
C PRO A 270 -6.67 27.83 16.42
N HIS A 271 -6.70 28.65 17.47
CA HIS A 271 -5.71 28.61 18.54
C HIS A 271 -5.97 27.36 19.38
N ARG A 272 -4.93 26.58 19.66
CA ARG A 272 -5.03 25.34 20.42
C ARG A 272 -4.52 25.55 21.83
N GLY A 273 -5.21 24.96 22.80
CA GLY A 273 -4.77 24.97 24.19
C GLY A 273 -3.37 24.36 24.31
N GLY A 274 -2.57 24.87 25.26
CA GLY A 274 -1.18 24.44 25.45
C GLY A 274 -1.00 22.94 25.66
N TRP A 275 -2.05 22.24 26.12
CA TRP A 275 -2.08 20.80 26.35
C TRP A 275 -2.25 19.94 25.09
N SER A 276 -2.78 20.49 24.00
CA SER A 276 -3.09 19.66 22.81
C SER A 276 -1.83 19.09 22.15
N TYR A 277 -0.78 19.91 22.01
CA TYR A 277 0.48 19.49 21.40
C TYR A 277 1.24 18.44 22.22
N PRO A 278 1.48 18.62 23.54
CA PRO A 278 2.14 17.58 24.33
C PRO A 278 1.31 16.29 24.41
N ALA A 279 -0.02 16.37 24.47
CA ALA A 279 -0.87 15.17 24.43
C ALA A 279 -0.67 14.38 23.13
N LEU A 280 -0.65 15.06 21.97
CA LEU A 280 -0.37 14.41 20.68
C LEU A 280 1.03 13.76 20.64
N ILE A 281 2.05 14.42 21.20
CA ILE A 281 3.40 13.85 21.29
C ILE A 281 3.40 12.59 22.16
N VAL A 282 2.77 12.62 23.33
CA VAL A 282 2.68 11.47 24.24
C VAL A 282 1.97 10.29 23.56
N ILE A 283 0.87 10.54 22.84
CA ILE A 283 0.16 9.48 22.09
C ILE A 283 1.04 8.94 20.96
N SER A 284 1.74 9.78 20.20
CA SER A 284 2.70 9.32 19.18
C SER A 284 3.80 8.44 19.78
N LEU A 285 4.33 8.78 20.95
CA LEU A 285 5.32 7.96 21.64
C LEU A 285 4.74 6.63 22.15
N ALA A 286 3.49 6.63 22.62
CA ALA A 286 2.79 5.40 22.98
C ALA A 286 2.60 4.49 21.76
N LEU A 287 2.19 5.04 20.61
CA LEU A 287 2.07 4.29 19.35
C LEU A 287 3.44 3.77 18.86
N LEU A 288 4.50 4.56 19.00
CA LEU A 288 5.86 4.12 18.72
C LEU A 288 6.23 2.90 19.56
N PHE A 289 5.92 2.93 20.87
CA PHE A 289 6.19 1.81 21.76
C PHE A 289 5.50 0.52 21.31
N THR A 290 4.26 0.62 20.81
CA THR A 290 3.57 -0.55 20.22
C THR A 290 4.26 -1.05 18.95
N SER A 291 4.79 -0.15 18.12
CA SER A 291 5.47 -0.50 16.87
C SER A 291 6.85 -1.14 17.10
N LEU A 292 7.53 -0.80 18.19
CA LEU A 292 8.81 -1.40 18.56
C LEU A 292 8.69 -2.88 18.96
N HIS A 293 7.51 -3.30 19.41
CA HIS A 293 7.23 -4.69 19.80
C HIS A 293 6.57 -5.50 18.68
N ALA A 294 6.48 -4.95 17.47
CA ALA A 294 5.97 -5.68 16.32
C ALA A 294 6.95 -6.82 15.96
N PRO A 295 6.48 -8.07 15.80
CA PRO A 295 7.33 -9.17 15.38
C PRO A 295 8.01 -8.86 14.04
N LYS A 296 9.33 -9.05 13.99
CA LYS A 296 10.07 -8.99 12.72
C LYS A 296 9.81 -10.27 11.95
N GLU A 297 9.54 -10.15 10.65
CA GLU A 297 9.44 -11.31 9.78
C GLU A 297 10.83 -11.97 9.66
N PRO A 298 10.95 -13.28 9.97
CA PRO A 298 12.24 -13.95 9.99
C PRO A 298 12.84 -14.04 8.58
N ASP A 299 14.17 -13.96 8.50
CA ASP A 299 14.89 -14.14 7.25
C ASP A 299 14.67 -15.55 6.68
N ALA A 300 14.76 -15.67 5.36
CA ALA A 300 14.56 -16.95 4.68
C ALA A 300 15.76 -17.86 4.98
N PRO A 301 15.57 -19.07 5.54
CA PRO A 301 16.68 -19.97 5.78
C PRO A 301 17.28 -20.46 4.46
N MET A 302 18.59 -20.70 4.42
CA MET A 302 19.27 -21.22 3.24
C MET A 302 18.97 -22.71 3.02
N ALA A 303 18.71 -23.09 1.78
CA ALA A 303 18.43 -24.45 1.34
C ALA A 303 19.29 -24.85 0.13
N HIS A 304 19.52 -26.15 -0.03
CA HIS A 304 20.24 -26.70 -1.18
C HIS A 304 19.47 -26.48 -2.50
N GLY A 305 20.09 -25.85 -3.50
CA GLY A 305 19.42 -25.56 -4.78
C GLY A 305 18.99 -26.79 -5.61
N ASN A 306 19.54 -27.97 -5.33
CA ASN A 306 19.23 -29.22 -6.02
C ASN A 306 18.25 -30.13 -5.24
N TRP A 307 17.59 -29.64 -4.18
CA TRP A 307 16.64 -30.43 -3.38
C TRP A 307 15.57 -31.14 -4.23
N ALA A 308 15.05 -30.47 -5.26
CA ALA A 308 14.00 -31.02 -6.12
C ALA A 308 14.51 -32.19 -6.98
N THR A 309 15.74 -32.10 -7.49
CA THR A 309 16.36 -33.17 -8.28
C THR A 309 16.80 -34.33 -7.39
N GLN A 310 17.28 -34.06 -6.17
CA GLN A 310 17.59 -35.10 -5.17
C GLN A 310 16.35 -35.94 -4.81
N LEU A 311 15.18 -35.31 -4.73
CA LEU A 311 13.90 -36.00 -4.48
C LEU A 311 13.30 -36.64 -5.74
N GLY A 312 13.92 -36.47 -6.92
CA GLY A 312 13.42 -36.99 -8.19
C GLY A 312 12.09 -36.36 -8.63
N LEU A 313 11.81 -35.12 -8.20
CA LEU A 313 10.58 -34.42 -8.56
C LEU A 313 10.51 -34.16 -10.06
N ARG A 314 9.34 -34.43 -10.65
CA ARG A 314 9.12 -34.25 -12.10
C ARG A 314 8.25 -33.01 -12.35
N PRO A 315 8.70 -32.04 -13.16
CA PRO A 315 7.86 -30.90 -13.54
C PRO A 315 6.74 -31.39 -14.46
N VAL A 316 5.50 -31.03 -14.16
CA VAL A 316 4.31 -31.43 -14.93
C VAL A 316 3.51 -30.27 -15.50
N ALA A 317 3.65 -29.07 -14.94
CA ALA A 317 3.06 -27.86 -15.48
C ALA A 317 3.88 -26.63 -15.09
N GLN A 318 3.83 -25.60 -15.93
CA GLN A 318 4.41 -24.29 -15.68
C GLN A 318 3.32 -23.23 -15.83
N PHE A 319 3.33 -22.23 -14.95
CA PHE A 319 2.32 -21.18 -14.88
C PHE A 319 2.96 -19.80 -15.07
N ASP A 320 2.96 -19.30 -16.30
CA ASP A 320 3.71 -18.10 -16.67
C ASP A 320 3.14 -16.79 -16.11
N PHE A 321 1.87 -16.81 -15.65
CA PHE A 321 1.22 -15.63 -15.08
C PHE A 321 1.97 -15.08 -13.86
N ILE A 322 2.73 -15.90 -13.14
CA ILE A 322 3.38 -15.51 -11.88
C ILE A 322 4.41 -14.39 -12.09
N SER A 323 5.04 -14.35 -13.27
CA SER A 323 6.02 -13.31 -13.65
C SER A 323 5.40 -11.91 -13.61
N ARG A 324 4.09 -11.80 -13.86
CA ARG A 324 3.36 -10.53 -13.77
C ARG A 324 3.13 -10.04 -12.34
N PHE A 325 3.15 -10.95 -11.36
CA PHE A 325 2.93 -10.59 -9.97
C PHE A 325 4.25 -10.43 -9.24
N VAL A 326 5.08 -11.46 -9.23
CA VAL A 326 6.34 -11.50 -8.47
C VAL A 326 7.49 -10.82 -9.23
N GLY A 327 7.30 -10.49 -10.50
CA GLY A 327 8.23 -9.73 -11.32
C GLY A 327 9.01 -10.56 -12.34
N PRO A 328 9.81 -9.89 -13.18
CA PRO A 328 10.58 -10.54 -14.23
C PRO A 328 11.54 -11.60 -13.66
N GLY A 329 11.61 -12.76 -14.32
CA GLY A 329 12.45 -13.89 -13.87
C GLY A 329 11.80 -14.77 -12.80
N ALA A 330 10.59 -14.44 -12.32
CA ALA A 330 9.85 -15.35 -11.46
C ALA A 330 9.19 -16.48 -12.27
N THR A 331 9.25 -17.70 -11.74
CA THR A 331 8.65 -18.90 -12.34
C THR A 331 7.78 -19.64 -11.34
N LEU A 332 6.73 -20.30 -11.82
CA LEU A 332 5.85 -21.14 -11.01
C LEU A 332 5.72 -22.48 -11.70
N THR A 333 6.32 -23.50 -11.09
CA THR A 333 6.36 -24.85 -11.64
C THR A 333 5.67 -25.79 -10.68
N ARG A 334 4.75 -26.60 -11.22
CA ARG A 334 4.13 -27.71 -10.50
C ARG A 334 4.92 -28.98 -10.73
N TYR A 335 5.26 -29.62 -9.64
CA TYR A 335 5.97 -30.88 -9.59
C TYR A 335 5.07 -32.01 -9.07
N GLN A 336 5.40 -33.21 -9.51
CA GLN A 336 4.87 -34.46 -8.97
C GLN A 336 5.99 -35.31 -8.37
N LEU A 337 5.62 -36.12 -7.37
CA LEU A 337 6.49 -37.14 -6.81
C LEU A 337 6.79 -38.22 -7.87
N PRO A 338 7.96 -38.88 -7.81
CA PRO A 338 8.29 -39.94 -8.75
C PRO A 338 7.37 -41.15 -8.60
N ALA A 339 7.21 -41.90 -9.70
CA ALA A 339 6.43 -43.13 -9.72
C ALA A 339 6.85 -44.10 -8.59
N GLY A 340 5.87 -44.65 -7.86
CA GLY A 340 6.09 -45.48 -6.66
C GLY A 340 6.13 -44.71 -5.34
N ARG A 341 6.20 -43.36 -5.38
CA ARG A 341 6.01 -42.46 -4.22
C ARG A 341 4.85 -41.49 -4.40
N GLU A 342 4.03 -41.70 -5.43
CA GLU A 342 2.89 -40.83 -5.71
C GLU A 342 1.85 -40.92 -4.61
N VAL A 343 1.52 -39.77 -4.03
CA VAL A 343 0.39 -39.61 -3.13
C VAL A 343 -0.76 -39.06 -3.98
N SER A 344 -1.85 -39.83 -4.09
CA SER A 344 -3.01 -39.42 -4.90
C SER A 344 -3.55 -38.06 -4.44
N GLY A 345 -3.71 -37.16 -5.40
CA GLY A 345 -4.22 -35.81 -5.17
C GLY A 345 -3.26 -34.82 -4.52
N LEU A 346 -1.95 -35.12 -4.48
CA LEU A 346 -0.91 -34.21 -4.01
C LEU A 346 -0.13 -33.59 -5.19
N ALA A 347 0.20 -32.31 -5.08
CA ALA A 347 1.13 -31.62 -5.97
C ALA A 347 2.04 -30.68 -5.19
N ILE A 348 3.21 -30.38 -5.76
CA ILE A 348 4.19 -29.47 -5.16
C ILE A 348 4.38 -28.31 -6.12
N ASP A 349 3.92 -27.12 -5.73
CA ASP A 349 4.05 -25.90 -6.53
C ASP A 349 5.20 -25.06 -5.96
N VAL A 350 6.17 -24.72 -6.80
CA VAL A 350 7.35 -23.93 -6.41
C VAL A 350 7.34 -22.62 -7.18
N ILE A 351 7.20 -21.50 -6.46
CA ILE A 351 7.45 -20.16 -7.00
C ILE A 351 8.92 -19.84 -6.76
N SER A 352 9.69 -19.63 -7.82
CA SER A 352 11.08 -19.14 -7.73
C SER A 352 11.12 -17.66 -8.11
N ALA A 353 11.92 -16.86 -7.41
CA ALA A 353 12.06 -15.44 -7.68
C ALA A 353 13.47 -14.92 -7.31
N PRO A 354 13.99 -13.89 -8.01
CA PRO A 354 15.30 -13.32 -7.69
C PRO A 354 15.29 -12.44 -6.43
N SER A 355 14.12 -11.93 -6.00
CA SER A 355 13.99 -11.03 -4.85
C SER A 355 13.02 -11.59 -3.81
N LEU A 356 13.49 -11.71 -2.57
CA LEU A 356 12.68 -12.06 -1.40
C LEU A 356 11.57 -11.02 -1.17
N ALA A 357 11.87 -9.74 -1.38
CA ALA A 357 10.93 -8.65 -1.14
C ALA A 357 9.70 -8.76 -2.05
N ARG A 358 9.88 -9.09 -3.33
CA ARG A 358 8.76 -9.33 -4.26
C ARG A 358 7.97 -10.58 -3.93
N LEU A 359 8.65 -11.63 -3.46
CA LEU A 359 7.97 -12.85 -3.01
C LEU A 359 7.11 -12.57 -1.76
N ARG A 360 7.61 -11.72 -0.86
CA ARG A 360 6.90 -11.28 0.35
C ARG A 360 5.72 -10.33 0.08
N ASP A 361 5.77 -9.51 -0.97
CA ASP A 361 4.62 -8.69 -1.40
C ASP A 361 3.36 -9.53 -1.65
N TYR A 362 3.54 -10.81 -2.02
CA TYR A 362 2.46 -11.79 -2.25
C TYR A 362 2.52 -12.98 -1.28
N SER A 363 3.16 -12.86 -0.11
CA SER A 363 3.24 -13.95 0.88
C SER A 363 1.84 -14.41 1.34
N SER A 364 0.92 -13.46 1.48
CA SER A 364 -0.47 -13.71 1.88
C SER A 364 -1.42 -13.90 0.70
N ALA A 365 -0.92 -14.00 -0.54
CA ALA A 365 -1.76 -14.28 -1.69
C ALA A 365 -2.28 -15.73 -1.66
N ILE A 366 -3.53 -15.90 -2.10
CA ILE A 366 -4.15 -17.22 -2.27
C ILE A 366 -4.30 -17.46 -3.78
N TRP A 367 -3.40 -18.28 -4.32
CA TRP A 367 -3.37 -18.57 -5.77
C TRP A 367 -4.40 -19.63 -6.19
N TYR A 368 -4.95 -20.37 -5.23
CA TYR A 368 -5.83 -21.50 -5.52
C TYR A 368 -7.29 -21.09 -5.35
N PRO A 369 -8.17 -21.44 -6.29
CA PRO A 369 -9.60 -21.15 -6.18
C PRO A 369 -10.19 -21.73 -4.90
N SER A 370 -10.90 -20.90 -4.14
CA SER A 370 -11.63 -21.32 -2.94
C SER A 370 -13.05 -20.75 -2.98
N PRO A 371 -14.07 -21.50 -2.52
CA PRO A 371 -15.46 -21.02 -2.50
C PRO A 371 -15.71 -19.96 -1.41
N ALA A 372 -14.79 -19.79 -0.44
CA ALA A 372 -14.87 -18.81 0.63
C ALA A 372 -13.48 -18.20 0.91
N PRO A 373 -13.39 -17.02 1.54
CA PRO A 373 -12.13 -16.50 2.06
C PRO A 373 -11.53 -17.48 3.06
N THR A 374 -10.24 -17.77 2.91
CA THR A 374 -9.49 -18.68 3.78
C THR A 374 -8.33 -17.94 4.45
N ASN A 375 -7.91 -18.42 5.62
CA ASN A 375 -6.89 -17.77 6.41
C ASN A 375 -5.69 -18.68 6.67
N TYR A 376 -4.49 -18.18 6.37
CA TYR A 376 -3.24 -18.82 6.72
C TYR A 376 -3.12 -18.96 8.23
N GLN A 377 -2.74 -20.16 8.67
CA GLN A 377 -2.49 -20.47 10.06
C GLN A 377 -1.01 -20.85 10.22
N PRO A 378 -0.31 -20.31 11.23
CA PRO A 378 1.07 -20.70 11.49
C PRO A 378 1.11 -22.18 11.90
N ILE A 379 2.09 -22.91 11.36
CA ILE A 379 2.33 -24.30 11.72
C ILE A 379 3.82 -24.52 11.98
N SER A 380 4.11 -25.25 13.06
CA SER A 380 5.48 -25.62 13.39
C SER A 380 5.87 -26.87 12.63
N LEU A 381 6.88 -26.76 11.78
CA LEU A 381 7.56 -27.88 11.15
C LEU A 381 8.89 -28.16 11.89
N PRO A 382 9.41 -29.40 11.84
CA PRO A 382 10.70 -29.74 12.46
C PRO A 382 11.89 -29.24 11.59
N ALA A 383 11.89 -27.94 11.28
CA ALA A 383 12.92 -27.26 10.51
C ALA A 383 12.88 -25.75 10.83
N PRO A 384 13.96 -24.99 10.60
CA PRO A 384 14.03 -23.55 10.88
C PRO A 384 13.26 -22.72 9.84
N VAL A 385 12.15 -23.24 9.30
CA VAL A 385 11.28 -22.53 8.35
C VAL A 385 10.03 -22.02 9.07
N SER A 386 9.61 -20.81 8.73
CA SER A 386 8.28 -20.33 9.10
C SER A 386 7.27 -20.87 8.08
N ALA A 387 6.54 -21.91 8.47
CA ALA A 387 5.52 -22.51 7.64
C ALA A 387 4.12 -22.06 8.02
N VAL A 388 3.27 -21.97 7.01
CA VAL A 388 1.85 -21.67 7.18
C VAL A 388 1.02 -22.68 6.41
N SER A 389 -0.14 -23.04 6.96
CA SER A 389 -1.12 -23.88 6.30
C SER A 389 -2.37 -23.09 5.94
N LEU A 390 -3.09 -23.56 4.94
CA LEU A 390 -4.36 -22.98 4.50
C LEU A 390 -5.29 -24.10 4.07
N GLN A 391 -6.56 -23.98 4.42
CA GLN A 391 -7.58 -24.95 4.06
C GLN A 391 -8.75 -24.25 3.35
N SER A 392 -9.16 -24.83 2.23
CA SER A 392 -10.39 -24.50 1.52
C SER A 392 -11.47 -25.53 1.82
N GLY A 393 -12.66 -25.06 2.18
CA GLY A 393 -13.81 -25.92 2.45
C GLY A 393 -13.89 -26.43 3.89
N GLY A 394 -15.13 -26.55 4.36
CA GLY A 394 -15.50 -27.16 5.63
C GLY A 394 -16.37 -28.38 5.40
N ALA A 395 -16.22 -29.39 6.26
CA ALA A 395 -16.96 -30.65 6.19
C ALA A 395 -18.50 -30.50 6.13
N SER A 396 -19.04 -29.30 6.39
CA SER A 396 -20.47 -29.00 6.43
C SER A 396 -21.06 -28.33 5.18
N VAL A 397 -20.26 -27.92 4.18
CA VAL A 397 -20.78 -27.19 2.98
C VAL A 397 -20.45 -27.90 1.65
N SER A 398 -19.92 -29.11 1.70
CA SER A 398 -19.61 -29.90 0.50
C SER A 398 -20.90 -30.22 -0.28
N ARG A 399 -21.28 -29.38 -1.25
CA ARG A 399 -22.22 -29.79 -2.30
C ARG A 399 -21.49 -30.80 -3.19
N PRO A 400 -22.06 -31.99 -3.42
CA PRO A 400 -21.45 -32.96 -4.32
C PRO A 400 -21.30 -32.33 -5.72
N GLY A 401 -20.06 -32.17 -6.18
CA GLY A 401 -19.73 -31.84 -7.57
C GLY A 401 -19.32 -30.40 -7.91
N GLN A 402 -19.08 -29.48 -6.95
CA GLN A 402 -18.77 -28.07 -7.31
C GLN A 402 -17.55 -27.39 -6.68
N SER A 403 -16.80 -27.99 -5.75
CA SER A 403 -15.50 -27.45 -5.34
C SER A 403 -14.61 -28.58 -4.80
N SER A 404 -13.37 -28.69 -5.30
CA SER A 404 -12.36 -29.50 -4.61
C SER A 404 -11.92 -28.74 -3.37
N ASP A 405 -12.31 -29.23 -2.21
CA ASP A 405 -11.76 -28.79 -0.94
C ASP A 405 -10.27 -29.17 -0.92
N TRP A 406 -9.40 -28.28 -0.50
CA TRP A 406 -7.96 -28.52 -0.57
C TRP A 406 -7.27 -28.04 0.70
N TYR A 407 -6.19 -28.73 1.05
CA TYR A 407 -5.24 -28.32 2.07
C TYR A 407 -3.95 -27.89 1.38
N LEU A 408 -3.32 -26.83 1.86
CA LEU A 408 -1.95 -26.53 1.49
C LEU A 408 -1.09 -26.19 2.69
N LEU A 409 0.20 -26.40 2.50
CA LEU A 409 1.28 -26.07 3.42
C LEU A 409 2.36 -25.34 2.62
N THR A 410 2.83 -24.20 3.09
CA THR A 410 3.83 -23.40 2.37
C THR A 410 4.82 -22.74 3.29
N TRP A 411 6.05 -22.57 2.79
CA TRP A 411 7.14 -21.84 3.43
C TRP A 411 8.00 -21.17 2.37
N ILE A 412 8.86 -20.25 2.81
CA ILE A 412 9.86 -19.57 1.98
C ILE A 412 11.25 -19.95 2.47
N TRP A 413 12.18 -20.14 1.54
CA TRP A 413 13.60 -20.31 1.80
C TRP A 413 14.44 -19.63 0.73
N GLU A 414 15.73 -19.51 1.00
CA GLU A 414 16.75 -19.03 0.06
C GLU A 414 17.45 -20.22 -0.59
N VAL A 415 17.76 -20.11 -1.88
CA VAL A 415 18.56 -21.07 -2.64
C VAL A 415 19.69 -20.31 -3.36
N PRO A 416 20.78 -20.96 -3.81
CA PRO A 416 21.90 -20.25 -4.44
C PRO A 416 21.53 -19.37 -5.64
N THR A 417 20.40 -19.67 -6.31
CA THR A 417 19.90 -18.95 -7.48
C THR A 417 18.84 -17.88 -7.16
N GLY A 418 18.48 -17.68 -5.89
CA GLY A 418 17.48 -16.70 -5.46
C GLY A 418 16.62 -17.20 -4.30
N TYR A 419 15.32 -16.96 -4.37
CA TYR A 419 14.37 -17.34 -3.31
C TYR A 419 13.28 -18.23 -3.88
N GLN A 420 12.77 -19.13 -3.04
CA GLN A 420 11.69 -20.02 -3.42
C GLN A 420 10.60 -20.05 -2.36
N ARG A 421 9.35 -20.03 -2.81
CA ARG A 421 8.20 -20.41 -2.00
C ARG A 421 7.74 -21.78 -2.45
N VAL A 422 7.88 -22.75 -1.56
CA VAL A 422 7.42 -24.12 -1.79
C VAL A 422 6.00 -24.23 -1.22
N THR A 423 5.09 -24.80 -1.99
CA THR A 423 3.71 -25.05 -1.60
C THR A 423 3.36 -26.50 -1.88
N ILE A 424 3.06 -27.26 -0.84
CA ILE A 424 2.45 -28.59 -0.97
C ILE A 424 0.95 -28.37 -0.97
N ILE A 425 0.25 -28.82 -2.01
CA ILE A 425 -1.21 -28.77 -2.09
C ILE A 425 -1.78 -30.18 -2.25
N MET A 426 -2.86 -30.46 -1.52
CA MET A 426 -3.53 -31.75 -1.55
C MET A 426 -5.06 -31.59 -1.63
N ASP A 427 -5.69 -32.34 -2.52
CA ASP A 427 -7.15 -32.46 -2.59
C ASP A 427 -7.68 -33.23 -1.36
N GLN A 428 -8.70 -32.69 -0.72
CA GLN A 428 -9.36 -33.28 0.46
C GLN A 428 -10.57 -34.15 0.09
N GLY A 429 -10.90 -34.26 -1.20
CA GLY A 429 -12.02 -35.07 -1.67
C GLY A 429 -11.93 -36.55 -1.24
N VAL A 430 -13.09 -37.18 -1.03
CA VAL A 430 -13.23 -38.61 -0.70
C VAL A 430 -12.53 -39.52 -1.73
N ARG A 431 -12.44 -39.06 -2.98
CA ARG A 431 -11.59 -39.63 -4.03
C ARG A 431 -10.63 -38.54 -4.48
N PRO A 432 -9.40 -38.49 -3.93
CA PRO A 432 -8.45 -37.44 -4.25
C PRO A 432 -8.19 -37.40 -5.75
N SER A 433 -8.58 -36.29 -6.35
CA SER A 433 -8.33 -35.93 -7.74
C SER A 433 -7.12 -34.99 -7.82
N GLN A 434 -6.75 -34.56 -9.01
CA GLN A 434 -5.65 -33.60 -9.15
C GLN A 434 -6.00 -32.28 -8.44
N PRO A 435 -5.11 -31.76 -7.56
CA PRO A 435 -5.39 -30.53 -6.84
C PRO A 435 -5.56 -29.35 -7.80
N PRO A 436 -6.37 -28.34 -7.44
CA PRO A 436 -6.67 -27.24 -8.36
C PRO A 436 -5.39 -26.53 -8.81
N ALA A 437 -5.37 -26.14 -10.07
CA ALA A 437 -4.28 -25.34 -10.61
C ALA A 437 -4.30 -23.92 -10.02
N PRO A 438 -3.13 -23.32 -9.75
CA PRO A 438 -3.05 -21.93 -9.35
C PRO A 438 -3.58 -21.02 -10.46
N ARG A 439 -4.18 -19.90 -10.07
CA ARG A 439 -4.78 -18.90 -10.96
C ARG A 439 -4.30 -17.49 -10.60
N PRO A 440 -4.23 -16.57 -11.57
CA PRO A 440 -3.88 -15.19 -11.32
C PRO A 440 -4.90 -14.53 -10.38
N LEU A 441 -4.41 -13.58 -9.58
CA LEU A 441 -5.27 -12.70 -8.78
C LEU A 441 -5.98 -11.71 -9.71
N THR A 442 -7.19 -11.33 -9.33
CA THR A 442 -8.04 -10.38 -10.06
C THR A 442 -8.68 -9.43 -9.06
N LEU A 443 -9.16 -8.27 -9.52
CA LEU A 443 -9.95 -7.37 -8.65
C LEU A 443 -11.17 -8.09 -8.04
N ARG A 444 -11.75 -9.03 -8.78
CA ARG A 444 -12.94 -9.76 -8.34
C ARG A 444 -12.65 -10.68 -7.14
N ASN A 445 -11.69 -11.59 -7.26
CA ASN A 445 -11.38 -12.55 -6.19
C ASN A 445 -10.57 -11.93 -5.03
N SER A 446 -9.80 -10.87 -5.28
CA SER A 446 -8.96 -10.22 -4.27
C SER A 446 -9.64 -9.09 -3.50
N LEU A 447 -10.67 -8.45 -4.07
CA LEU A 447 -11.35 -7.31 -3.44
C LEU A 447 -12.85 -7.55 -3.28
N ILE A 448 -13.56 -7.82 -4.38
CA ILE A 448 -15.02 -7.79 -4.41
C ILE A 448 -15.64 -8.97 -3.66
N GLU A 449 -15.20 -10.20 -3.97
CA GLU A 449 -15.75 -11.42 -3.38
C GLU A 449 -15.52 -11.51 -1.87
N PRO A 450 -14.33 -11.20 -1.32
CA PRO A 450 -14.14 -11.19 0.13
C PRO A 450 -14.97 -10.12 0.85
N LEU A 451 -15.13 -8.92 0.27
CA LEU A 451 -16.02 -7.89 0.84
C LEU A 451 -17.49 -8.31 0.81
N ALA A 452 -17.93 -8.92 -0.29
CA ALA A 452 -19.28 -9.45 -0.41
C ALA A 452 -19.52 -10.60 0.58
N TRP A 453 -18.49 -11.39 0.89
CA TRP A 453 -18.55 -12.45 1.89
C TRP A 453 -18.67 -11.88 3.31
N LEU A 454 -17.88 -10.86 3.67
CA LEU A 454 -17.99 -10.17 4.97
C LEU A 454 -19.40 -9.64 5.26
N ALA A 455 -20.08 -9.15 4.22
CA ALA A 455 -21.43 -8.63 4.35
C ALA A 455 -22.50 -9.70 4.65
N ARG A 456 -22.18 -11.00 4.51
CA ARG A 456 -23.17 -12.10 4.54
C ARG A 456 -23.34 -12.81 5.89
N GLU A 457 -22.79 -12.28 6.99
CA GLU A 457 -22.88 -12.83 8.36
C GLU A 457 -22.86 -14.38 8.39
N GLN A 458 -21.67 -14.98 8.26
CA GLN A 458 -21.54 -16.45 8.28
C GLN A 458 -20.82 -16.94 9.54
N PRO A 459 -21.34 -18.00 10.20
CA PRO A 459 -20.61 -18.66 11.27
C PRO A 459 -19.31 -19.25 10.73
N ASP A 460 -18.24 -19.17 11.53
CA ASP A 460 -16.99 -19.89 11.23
C ASP A 460 -17.32 -21.38 11.16
N PRO A 461 -17.23 -22.03 9.99
CA PRO A 461 -17.39 -23.46 9.95
C PRO A 461 -16.20 -24.06 10.71
N ALA A 462 -16.47 -24.88 11.71
CA ALA A 462 -15.45 -25.69 12.37
C ALA A 462 -14.84 -26.61 11.31
N ASN A 463 -13.70 -26.19 10.74
CA ASN A 463 -13.02 -26.90 9.67
C ASN A 463 -11.93 -27.76 10.29
N SER A 464 -12.18 -29.06 10.44
CA SER A 464 -11.14 -30.04 10.77
C SER A 464 -10.55 -30.59 9.48
N THR A 465 -9.25 -30.39 9.27
CA THR A 465 -8.52 -31.07 8.17
C THR A 465 -8.50 -32.58 8.44
N PRO A 466 -8.81 -33.45 7.46
CA PRO A 466 -8.71 -34.89 7.66
C PRO A 466 -7.29 -35.30 8.09
N ALA A 467 -7.18 -36.12 9.16
CA ALA A 467 -5.92 -36.66 9.64
C ALA A 467 -5.02 -37.29 8.55
N PRO A 468 -5.52 -38.07 7.57
CA PRO A 468 -4.67 -38.63 6.51
C PRO A 468 -4.05 -37.55 5.61
N VAL A 469 -4.77 -36.46 5.34
CA VAL A 469 -4.25 -35.33 4.54
C VAL A 469 -3.08 -34.68 5.28
N LEU A 470 -3.26 -34.37 6.57
CA LEU A 470 -2.21 -33.79 7.41
C LEU A 470 -0.98 -34.70 7.49
N ALA A 471 -1.18 -36.00 7.71
CA ALA A 471 -0.08 -36.97 7.80
C ALA A 471 0.71 -37.04 6.48
N ALA A 472 0.02 -37.10 5.34
CA ALA A 472 0.66 -37.14 4.03
C ALA A 472 1.43 -35.85 3.72
N THR A 473 0.82 -34.67 3.93
CA THR A 473 1.51 -33.40 3.67
C THR A 473 2.70 -33.18 4.60
N ASN A 474 2.60 -33.57 5.87
CA ASN A 474 3.71 -33.44 6.82
C ASN A 474 4.84 -34.45 6.55
N ALA A 475 4.54 -35.62 5.99
CA ALA A 475 5.56 -36.56 5.53
C ALA A 475 6.34 -35.97 4.36
N VAL A 476 5.65 -35.50 3.32
CA VAL A 476 6.28 -34.87 2.15
C VAL A 476 7.03 -33.59 2.54
N ALA A 477 6.49 -32.78 3.44
CA ALA A 477 7.18 -31.58 3.93
C ALA A 477 8.50 -31.92 4.63
N ARG A 478 8.51 -32.96 5.48
CA ARG A 478 9.73 -33.42 6.14
C ARG A 478 10.77 -33.92 5.14
N GLU A 479 10.35 -34.67 4.11
CA GLU A 479 11.25 -35.11 3.04
C GLU A 479 11.86 -33.92 2.31
N ILE A 480 11.04 -32.93 1.92
CA ILE A 480 11.52 -31.73 1.24
C ILE A 480 12.47 -30.93 2.11
N LEU A 481 12.12 -30.72 3.39
CA LEU A 481 12.96 -29.98 4.32
C LEU A 481 14.27 -30.71 4.60
N SER A 482 14.26 -32.06 4.67
CA SER A 482 15.48 -32.85 4.85
C SER A 482 16.41 -32.79 3.64
N ALA A 483 15.86 -32.81 2.42
CA ALA A 483 16.64 -32.65 1.19
C ALA A 483 17.15 -31.21 1.00
N GLY A 484 16.41 -30.24 1.53
CA GLY A 484 16.79 -28.83 1.49
C GLY A 484 17.77 -28.40 2.59
N ALA A 485 17.85 -29.10 3.72
CA ALA A 485 18.62 -28.68 4.88
C ALA A 485 20.12 -28.48 4.56
N PRO A 486 20.75 -27.37 5.00
CA PRO A 486 22.19 -27.18 4.84
C PRO A 486 22.97 -28.25 5.62
N ALA A 487 24.09 -28.70 5.05
CA ALA A 487 24.92 -29.78 5.60
C ALA A 487 25.66 -29.38 6.88
#